data_AF-A0A1R1PH42-F1
#
_entry.id   AF-A0A1R1PH42-F1
#
_cell.length_a   1.000
_cell.length_b   1.000
_cell.length_c   1.000
_cell.angle_alpha   90.00
_cell.angle_beta   90.00
_cell.angle_gamma   90.00
#
_symmetry.space_group_name_H-M   'P 1'
#
loop_
_entity.id
_entity.type
_entity.pdbx_description
1 polymer ?
#
loop_
_entity_poly.entity_id
_entity_poly.type
_entity_poly.pdbx_seq_one_letter_code
_entity_poly.pdbx_strand_id
1 'polypeptide(L)'
;MKMNLKKRLVLELLNLFNLANSQDPNTPCSRLTVRKEIRDVSPDEWNMIKRVVVRLQENGYIEKYARAHTDIFDYYHGGAFFLPYHRMLTRRFEQDGQQFDSNFFVPYWDAARDFSNPVSSILFTDDYIGRDGDPSRGDCVQAGFMKDMQFSYPYNHCLKRKLNGPGSTINSWYPPEVITSMMQTSRNYESLRNSLEYTLHGAVHLGLGGEMISKESPNDFAFYLHHSNMDRIWWKWQNMDPKNLMDYGGSNPAGQPNGSLNDMMRGFDRRVGDVMRVGYGEMCYTYPDVVPLERIRSLFDTKNDTISSGSSVQKRTYGEENVEKLRSLNIEALRSIFPKLLTNETNPNMFDLPPANSALSRAACISSNSEDCSDEDGNTNKKMPLPFPPTEMFIKMHKLDRSVVMDTFEKYRKVVVQLNEAGYVSPYL
;
A
#
# COMPACT_ATOMS: atom_id res chain seq x y z
N MET A 1 14.10 -40.33 22.77
CA MET A 1 15.29 -39.85 22.03
C MET A 1 15.17 -40.25 20.55
N LYS A 2 14.37 -39.50 19.78
CA LYS A 2 14.22 -39.58 18.31
C LYS A 2 13.26 -38.44 17.92
N MET A 3 13.76 -37.21 18.04
CA MET A 3 13.00 -36.01 17.68
C MET A 3 13.70 -35.33 16.51
N ASN A 4 13.06 -35.46 15.34
CA ASN A 4 13.12 -34.54 14.19
C ASN A 4 14.48 -34.12 13.61
N LEU A 5 15.18 -35.08 12.99
CA LEU A 5 16.20 -34.77 11.98
C LEU A 5 15.58 -34.10 10.72
N LYS A 6 14.31 -34.38 10.41
CA LYS A 6 13.59 -33.80 9.25
C LYS A 6 13.25 -32.31 9.40
N LYS A 7 13.06 -31.77 10.61
CA LYS A 7 12.86 -30.32 10.81
C LYS A 7 14.16 -29.52 10.71
N ARG A 8 15.32 -30.15 10.97
CA ARG A 8 16.63 -29.53 10.80
C ARG A 8 17.05 -29.43 9.33
N LEU A 9 16.78 -30.48 8.54
CA LEU A 9 17.10 -30.48 7.11
C LEU A 9 16.30 -29.47 6.28
N VAL A 10 15.05 -29.16 6.64
CA VAL A 10 14.25 -28.14 5.93
C VAL A 10 14.72 -26.72 6.27
N LEU A 11 15.24 -26.49 7.49
CA LEU A 11 15.90 -25.22 7.83
C LEU A 11 17.31 -25.09 7.22
N GLU A 12 18.05 -26.18 7.06
CA GLU A 12 19.40 -26.14 6.47
C GLU A 12 19.39 -26.06 4.93
N LEU A 13 18.35 -26.59 4.26
CA LEU A 13 18.21 -26.47 2.80
C LEU A 13 17.81 -25.06 2.34
N LEU A 14 17.30 -24.21 3.24
CA LEU A 14 17.11 -22.78 2.99
C LEU A 14 18.41 -21.96 3.07
N ASN A 15 19.49 -22.53 3.64
CA ASN A 15 20.76 -21.83 3.86
C ASN A 15 21.82 -22.03 2.77
N LEU A 16 21.59 -22.88 1.77
CA LEU A 16 22.62 -23.21 0.78
C LEU A 16 22.52 -22.46 -0.56
N PHE A 17 21.61 -21.48 -0.70
CA PHE A 17 21.48 -20.67 -1.91
C PHE A 17 21.35 -19.15 -1.69
N ASN A 18 21.78 -18.59 -0.55
CA ASN A 18 21.86 -17.13 -0.35
C ASN A 18 23.01 -16.69 0.59
N LEU A 19 24.20 -17.29 0.47
CA LEU A 19 25.42 -16.75 1.10
C LEU A 19 26.14 -15.70 0.23
N ALA A 20 25.46 -15.13 -0.78
CA ALA A 20 26.01 -14.08 -1.62
C ALA A 20 25.32 -12.74 -1.35
N ASN A 21 26.06 -11.85 -0.69
CA ASN A 21 25.82 -10.42 -0.47
C ASN A 21 24.70 -10.04 0.52
N SER A 22 25.02 -10.04 1.83
CA SER A 22 24.44 -9.01 2.70
C SER A 22 25.01 -7.66 2.27
N GLN A 23 24.32 -6.94 1.38
CA GLN A 23 24.70 -5.56 1.06
C GLN A 23 24.60 -4.73 2.34
N ASP A 24 25.63 -3.93 2.65
CA ASP A 24 25.59 -3.02 3.79
C ASP A 24 24.33 -2.15 3.66
N PRO A 25 23.44 -2.14 4.67
CA PRO A 25 22.17 -1.39 4.62
C PRO A 25 22.37 0.13 4.45
N ASN A 26 23.58 0.64 4.64
CA ASN A 26 23.93 2.04 4.43
C ASN A 26 24.53 2.33 3.04
N THR A 27 24.73 1.31 2.20
CA THR A 27 25.24 1.50 0.84
C THR A 27 24.11 2.01 -0.07
N PRO A 28 24.27 3.17 -0.74
CA PRO A 28 23.31 3.63 -1.74
C PRO A 28 23.22 2.65 -2.92
N CYS A 29 22.01 2.42 -3.40
CA CYS A 29 21.79 1.56 -4.56
C CYS A 29 22.33 2.20 -5.84
N SER A 30 23.02 1.40 -6.67
CA SER A 30 23.52 1.83 -7.98
C SER A 30 22.42 1.99 -9.03
N ARG A 31 21.34 1.22 -8.90
CA ARG A 31 20.15 1.29 -9.76
C ARG A 31 18.90 1.11 -8.90
N LEU A 32 17.88 1.93 -9.16
CA LEU A 32 16.59 1.85 -8.48
C LEU A 32 15.54 1.24 -9.41
N THR A 33 14.77 0.29 -8.86
CA THR A 33 13.52 -0.19 -9.46
C THR A 33 12.43 0.85 -9.19
N VAL A 34 11.71 1.31 -10.22
CA VAL A 34 10.64 2.30 -10.02
C VAL A 34 9.30 1.57 -9.90
N ARG A 35 8.69 1.58 -8.71
CA ARG A 35 7.34 1.03 -8.49
C ARG A 35 6.31 2.05 -8.88
N LYS A 36 5.57 1.80 -9.96
CA LYS A 36 4.58 2.73 -10.51
C LYS A 36 3.19 2.48 -9.95
N GLU A 37 2.37 3.53 -9.92
CA GLU A 37 0.94 3.39 -9.69
C GLU A 37 0.35 2.55 -10.81
N ILE A 38 -0.61 1.67 -10.52
CA ILE A 38 -1.15 0.74 -11.52
C ILE A 38 -1.70 1.44 -12.77
N ARG A 39 -2.26 2.64 -12.65
CA ARG A 39 -2.75 3.40 -13.80
C ARG A 39 -1.61 3.94 -14.67
N ASP A 40 -0.44 4.20 -14.10
CA ASP A 40 0.73 4.71 -14.83
C ASP A 40 1.61 3.59 -15.45
N VAL A 41 1.23 2.32 -15.26
CA VAL A 41 1.89 1.16 -15.88
C VAL A 41 1.47 1.06 -17.36
N SER A 42 2.44 0.99 -18.27
CA SER A 42 2.14 0.84 -19.70
C SER A 42 1.57 -0.56 -20.02
N PRO A 43 0.86 -0.74 -21.14
CA PRO A 43 0.41 -2.07 -21.57
C PRO A 43 1.54 -3.10 -21.69
N ASP A 44 2.73 -2.70 -22.17
CA ASP A 44 3.89 -3.59 -22.28
C ASP A 44 4.45 -3.98 -20.91
N GLU A 45 4.52 -3.03 -19.98
CA GLU A 45 4.94 -3.29 -18.60
C GLU A 45 3.93 -4.21 -17.90
N TRP A 46 2.63 -3.98 -18.10
CA TRP A 46 1.60 -4.84 -17.53
C TRP A 46 1.65 -6.26 -18.11
N ASN A 47 1.88 -6.40 -19.41
CA ASN A 47 2.09 -7.70 -20.03
C ASN A 47 3.35 -8.40 -19.51
N MET A 48 4.45 -7.66 -19.26
CA MET A 48 5.64 -8.19 -18.59
C MET A 48 5.31 -8.67 -17.17
N ILE A 49 4.61 -7.86 -16.38
CA ILE A 49 4.21 -8.22 -15.01
C ILE A 49 3.37 -9.50 -15.00
N LYS A 50 2.33 -9.59 -15.84
CA LYS A 50 1.49 -10.79 -15.97
C LYS A 50 2.33 -12.03 -16.27
N ARG A 51 3.24 -11.95 -17.25
CA ARG A 51 4.14 -13.08 -17.61
C ARG A 51 5.03 -13.50 -16.45
N VAL A 52 5.61 -12.56 -15.71
CA VAL A 52 6.48 -12.85 -14.58
C VAL A 52 5.70 -13.46 -13.41
N VAL A 53 4.51 -12.94 -13.09
CA VAL A 53 3.66 -13.50 -12.03
C VAL A 53 3.19 -14.91 -12.37
N VAL A 54 2.84 -15.18 -13.64
CA VAL A 54 2.57 -16.56 -14.10
C VAL A 54 3.78 -17.45 -13.86
N ARG A 55 5.00 -17.03 -14.21
CA ARG A 55 6.20 -17.83 -13.95
C ARG A 55 6.47 -18.03 -12.46
N LEU A 56 6.24 -17.02 -11.63
CA LEU A 56 6.35 -17.14 -10.18
C LEU A 56 5.37 -18.20 -9.65
N GLN A 57 4.14 -18.22 -10.16
CA GLN A 57 3.13 -19.22 -9.83
C GLN A 57 3.55 -20.63 -10.29
N GLU A 58 3.93 -20.80 -11.55
CA GLU A 58 4.37 -22.08 -12.12
C GLU A 58 5.57 -22.70 -11.38
N ASN A 59 6.41 -21.85 -10.77
CA ASN A 59 7.59 -22.26 -10.00
C ASN A 59 7.34 -22.28 -8.47
N GLY A 60 6.09 -22.15 -8.02
CA GLY A 60 5.70 -22.29 -6.61
C GLY A 60 6.11 -21.14 -5.69
N TYR A 61 6.52 -20.00 -6.24
CA TYR A 61 6.92 -18.84 -5.44
C TYR A 61 5.72 -18.20 -4.74
N ILE A 62 4.56 -18.13 -5.38
CA ILE A 62 3.35 -17.55 -4.75
C ILE A 62 2.99 -18.35 -3.49
N GLU A 63 2.95 -19.67 -3.58
CA GLU A 63 2.63 -20.54 -2.44
C GLU A 63 3.71 -20.50 -1.35
N LYS A 64 4.98 -20.32 -1.73
CA LYS A 64 6.07 -20.08 -0.77
C LYS A 64 5.79 -18.85 0.08
N TYR A 65 5.35 -17.74 -0.52
CA TYR A 65 5.04 -16.52 0.22
C TYR A 65 3.73 -16.60 0.99
N ALA A 66 2.70 -17.24 0.43
CA ALA A 66 1.45 -17.48 1.16
C ALA A 66 1.71 -18.32 2.42
N ARG A 67 2.49 -19.40 2.31
CA ARG A 67 2.89 -20.21 3.46
C ARG A 67 3.73 -19.42 4.47
N ALA A 68 4.73 -18.69 3.99
CA ALA A 68 5.55 -17.86 4.87
C ALA A 68 4.66 -16.89 5.64
N HIS A 69 3.78 -16.17 4.97
CA HIS A 69 2.84 -15.26 5.60
C HIS A 69 1.93 -15.94 6.63
N THR A 70 1.35 -17.12 6.33
CA THR A 70 0.56 -17.88 7.29
C THR A 70 1.35 -18.27 8.55
N ASP A 71 2.57 -18.79 8.39
CA ASP A 71 3.38 -19.37 9.48
C ASP A 71 3.81 -18.33 10.52
N ILE A 72 3.95 -17.07 10.11
CA ILE A 72 4.42 -15.96 10.95
C ILE A 72 3.40 -14.82 11.09
N PHE A 73 2.16 -15.03 10.63
CA PHE A 73 1.08 -14.04 10.65
C PHE A 73 0.96 -13.33 12.01
N ASP A 74 0.82 -14.12 13.09
CA ASP A 74 0.59 -13.62 14.45
C ASP A 74 1.80 -12.85 15.03
N TYR A 75 2.97 -12.97 14.41
CA TYR A 75 4.19 -12.25 14.81
C TYR A 75 4.29 -10.89 14.10
N TYR A 76 3.74 -10.79 12.89
CA TYR A 76 3.92 -9.65 11.99
C TYR A 76 2.70 -8.74 11.86
N HIS A 77 1.55 -9.15 12.41
CA HIS A 77 0.34 -8.34 12.46
C HIS A 77 0.03 -7.90 13.89
N GLY A 78 -0.64 -6.75 14.02
CA GLY A 78 -1.02 -6.16 15.29
C GLY A 78 0.15 -5.59 16.09
N GLY A 79 1.36 -5.52 15.52
CA GLY A 79 2.55 -5.06 16.21
C GLY A 79 3.54 -4.29 15.36
N ALA A 80 4.65 -3.89 15.98
CA ALA A 80 5.65 -3.02 15.37
C ALA A 80 6.19 -3.54 14.03
N PHE A 81 6.36 -4.85 13.86
CA PHE A 81 6.96 -5.39 12.64
C PHE A 81 6.10 -5.27 11.36
N PHE A 82 4.84 -4.87 11.45
CA PHE A 82 3.89 -4.87 10.34
C PHE A 82 4.46 -4.21 9.06
N LEU A 83 4.87 -2.94 9.10
CA LEU A 83 5.34 -2.25 7.89
C LEU A 83 6.70 -2.79 7.38
N PRO A 84 7.76 -2.96 8.21
CA PRO A 84 9.03 -3.53 7.76
C PRO A 84 8.91 -4.92 7.13
N TYR A 85 8.06 -5.78 7.71
CA TYR A 85 7.86 -7.13 7.20
C TYR A 85 7.21 -7.14 5.83
N HIS A 86 6.13 -6.37 5.64
CA HIS A 86 5.43 -6.31 4.36
C HIS A 86 6.27 -5.62 3.28
N ARG A 87 7.09 -4.62 3.66
CA ARG A 87 8.14 -4.05 2.79
C ARG A 87 9.09 -5.14 2.30
N MET A 88 9.61 -5.95 3.21
CA MET A 88 10.54 -7.04 2.86
C MET A 88 9.90 -8.16 2.06
N LEU A 89 8.70 -8.59 2.42
CA LEU A 89 7.95 -9.62 1.73
C LEU A 89 7.71 -9.21 0.26
N THR A 90 7.23 -7.98 0.05
CA THR A 90 7.01 -7.41 -1.29
C THR A 90 8.32 -7.27 -2.06
N ARG A 91 9.39 -6.80 -1.40
CA ARG A 91 10.71 -6.68 -2.04
C ARG A 91 11.30 -8.03 -2.42
N ARG A 92 11.14 -9.06 -1.59
CA ARG A 92 11.64 -10.40 -1.90
C ARG A 92 10.86 -11.02 -3.06
N PHE A 93 9.54 -10.85 -3.09
CA PHE A 93 8.71 -11.28 -4.23
C PHE A 93 9.15 -10.59 -5.52
N GLU A 94 9.42 -9.28 -5.46
CA GLU A 94 9.96 -8.51 -6.58
C GLU A 94 11.33 -9.03 -7.04
N GLN A 95 12.26 -9.31 -6.12
CA GLN A 95 13.58 -9.84 -6.45
C GLN A 95 13.55 -11.25 -7.04
N ASP A 96 12.67 -12.12 -6.53
CA ASP A 96 12.47 -13.46 -7.07
C ASP A 96 11.84 -13.36 -8.48
N GLY A 97 10.93 -12.40 -8.72
CA GLY A 97 10.41 -12.09 -10.06
C GLY A 97 11.47 -11.49 -11.02
N GLN A 98 12.38 -10.68 -10.49
CA GLN A 98 13.51 -10.12 -11.24
C GLN A 98 14.50 -11.18 -11.76
N GLN A 99 14.43 -12.41 -11.25
CA GLN A 99 15.16 -13.57 -11.83
C GLN A 99 14.59 -14.01 -13.19
N PHE A 100 13.29 -13.76 -13.44
CA PHE A 100 12.64 -14.11 -14.70
C PHE A 100 12.67 -12.96 -15.71
N ASP A 101 12.59 -11.71 -15.23
CA ASP A 101 12.78 -10.50 -16.03
C ASP A 101 13.39 -9.40 -15.16
N SER A 102 14.62 -8.97 -15.47
CA SER A 102 15.33 -7.95 -14.69
C SER A 102 14.63 -6.58 -14.62
N ASN A 103 13.64 -6.32 -15.49
CA ASN A 103 12.82 -5.12 -15.47
C ASN A 103 11.53 -5.28 -14.64
N PHE A 104 11.28 -6.47 -14.08
CA PHE A 104 10.13 -6.70 -13.21
C PHE A 104 10.14 -5.77 -12.01
N PHE A 105 8.96 -5.23 -11.72
CA PHE A 105 8.68 -4.46 -10.52
C PHE A 105 7.26 -4.78 -10.05
N VAL A 106 7.01 -4.62 -8.75
CA VAL A 106 5.66 -4.71 -8.20
C VAL A 106 5.04 -3.31 -8.28
N PRO A 107 3.96 -3.09 -9.07
CA PRO A 107 3.23 -1.82 -9.04
C PRO A 107 2.56 -1.63 -7.68
N TYR A 108 2.21 -0.40 -7.35
CA TYR A 108 1.32 -0.13 -6.22
C TYR A 108 -0.08 0.24 -6.71
N TRP A 109 -1.08 -0.17 -5.93
CA TRP A 109 -2.46 0.27 -6.13
C TRP A 109 -2.83 1.33 -5.10
N ASP A 110 -3.01 2.56 -5.57
CA ASP A 110 -3.50 3.64 -4.72
C ASP A 110 -5.01 3.51 -4.50
N ALA A 111 -5.39 2.57 -3.64
CA ALA A 111 -6.77 2.21 -3.31
C ALA A 111 -7.59 3.37 -2.75
N ALA A 112 -6.95 4.36 -2.12
CA ALA A 112 -7.64 5.54 -1.61
C ALA A 112 -8.27 6.35 -2.75
N ARG A 113 -7.74 6.30 -3.97
CA ARG A 113 -8.32 7.00 -5.14
C ARG A 113 -9.62 6.35 -5.64
N ASP A 114 -9.84 5.07 -5.36
CA ASP A 114 -11.05 4.34 -5.76
C ASP A 114 -12.09 4.29 -4.63
N PHE A 115 -11.88 5.02 -3.53
CA PHE A 115 -12.61 4.82 -2.27
C PHE A 115 -14.14 4.87 -2.39
N SER A 116 -14.68 5.67 -3.31
CA SER A 116 -16.11 5.90 -3.45
C SER A 116 -16.81 4.74 -4.17
N ASN A 117 -16.13 4.14 -5.16
CA ASN A 117 -16.60 3.00 -5.93
C ASN A 117 -15.43 2.06 -6.26
N PRO A 118 -14.95 1.24 -5.30
CA PRO A 118 -13.70 0.52 -5.51
C PRO A 118 -13.72 -0.48 -6.67
N VAL A 119 -14.88 -1.06 -6.96
CA VAL A 119 -15.04 -2.05 -8.04
C VAL A 119 -14.94 -1.43 -9.44
N SER A 120 -15.06 -0.10 -9.60
CA SER A 120 -14.84 0.56 -10.89
C SER A 120 -13.36 0.77 -11.24
N SER A 121 -12.45 0.41 -10.34
CA SER A 121 -11.01 0.45 -10.61
C SER A 121 -10.65 -0.45 -11.80
N ILE A 122 -9.67 -0.01 -12.61
CA ILE A 122 -9.15 -0.79 -13.76
C ILE A 122 -8.71 -2.20 -13.36
N LEU A 123 -8.34 -2.40 -12.09
CA LEU A 123 -7.95 -3.68 -11.53
C LEU A 123 -9.01 -4.76 -11.68
N PHE A 124 -10.29 -4.40 -11.54
CA PHE A 124 -11.40 -5.34 -11.60
C PHE A 124 -11.89 -5.61 -13.03
N THR A 125 -11.10 -5.26 -14.05
CA THR A 125 -11.35 -5.65 -15.44
C THR A 125 -10.68 -6.97 -15.78
N ASP A 126 -11.11 -7.58 -16.89
CA ASP A 126 -10.64 -8.89 -17.34
C ASP A 126 -9.17 -8.88 -17.79
N ASP A 127 -8.64 -7.72 -18.17
CA ASP A 127 -7.23 -7.54 -18.56
C ASP A 127 -6.28 -7.43 -17.36
N TYR A 128 -6.82 -7.19 -16.17
CA TYR A 128 -6.09 -6.99 -14.93
C TYR A 128 -6.30 -8.16 -13.96
N ILE A 129 -6.51 -7.90 -12.66
CA ILE A 129 -6.59 -8.93 -11.63
C ILE A 129 -7.93 -9.66 -11.65
N GLY A 130 -8.96 -9.09 -12.30
CA GLY A 130 -10.27 -9.69 -12.46
C GLY A 130 -11.29 -9.32 -11.38
N ARG A 131 -12.53 -9.77 -11.59
CA ARG A 131 -13.72 -9.42 -10.81
C ARG A 131 -13.88 -10.30 -9.56
N ASP A 132 -15.08 -10.25 -8.98
CA ASP A 132 -15.57 -11.12 -7.92
C ASP A 132 -15.46 -12.61 -8.29
N GLY A 133 -15.51 -13.46 -7.26
CA GLY A 133 -15.67 -14.91 -7.43
C GLY A 133 -17.10 -15.27 -7.80
N ASP A 134 -17.28 -16.43 -8.46
CA ASP A 134 -18.60 -16.99 -8.73
C ASP A 134 -19.01 -17.96 -7.61
N PRO A 135 -20.05 -17.65 -6.81
CA PRO A 135 -20.49 -18.52 -5.72
C PRO A 135 -20.96 -19.90 -6.19
N SER A 136 -21.46 -20.02 -7.42
CA SER A 136 -21.84 -21.31 -8.00
C SER A 136 -20.63 -22.19 -8.33
N ARG A 137 -19.44 -21.59 -8.36
CA ARG A 137 -18.14 -22.23 -8.59
C ARG A 137 -17.25 -22.17 -7.36
N GLY A 138 -17.82 -22.07 -6.16
CA GLY A 138 -17.06 -22.06 -4.91
C GLY A 138 -16.21 -20.80 -4.71
N ASP A 139 -16.73 -19.66 -5.16
CA ASP A 139 -16.10 -18.33 -5.11
C ASP A 139 -14.81 -18.21 -5.95
N CYS A 140 -14.60 -19.11 -6.93
CA CYS A 140 -13.48 -19.00 -7.87
C CYS A 140 -13.62 -17.74 -8.73
N VAL A 141 -12.52 -16.99 -8.89
CA VAL A 141 -12.43 -15.86 -9.82
C VAL A 141 -12.60 -16.36 -11.27
N GLN A 142 -13.45 -15.69 -12.05
CA GLN A 142 -13.78 -16.10 -13.43
C GLN A 142 -13.18 -15.22 -14.53
N ALA A 143 -12.47 -14.15 -14.17
CA ALA A 143 -11.88 -13.17 -15.09
C ALA A 143 -10.51 -12.70 -14.58
N GLY A 144 -9.71 -12.02 -15.41
CA GLY A 144 -8.37 -11.60 -15.03
C GLY A 144 -7.29 -12.64 -15.33
N PHE A 145 -6.03 -12.22 -15.29
CA PHE A 145 -4.91 -13.07 -15.70
C PHE A 145 -4.63 -14.26 -14.75
N MET A 146 -5.19 -14.23 -13.54
CA MET A 146 -5.03 -15.30 -12.53
C MET A 146 -6.18 -16.32 -12.54
N LYS A 147 -7.22 -16.15 -13.38
CA LYS A 147 -8.45 -16.96 -13.32
C LYS A 147 -8.21 -18.48 -13.48
N ASP A 148 -7.24 -18.87 -14.30
CA ASP A 148 -6.94 -20.27 -14.61
C ASP A 148 -5.78 -20.83 -13.76
N MET A 149 -5.19 -20.02 -12.87
CA MET A 149 -4.11 -20.47 -11.98
C MET A 149 -4.65 -21.46 -10.94
N GLN A 150 -3.84 -22.48 -10.65
CA GLN A 150 -4.13 -23.48 -9.61
C GLN A 150 -3.08 -23.37 -8.51
N PHE A 151 -3.53 -23.10 -7.29
CA PHE A 151 -2.66 -22.89 -6.14
C PHE A 151 -2.59 -24.16 -5.32
N SER A 152 -1.38 -24.51 -4.88
CA SER A 152 -1.13 -25.75 -4.13
C SER A 152 -1.16 -25.59 -2.60
N TYR A 153 -1.21 -24.35 -2.10
CA TYR A 153 -1.22 -24.02 -0.68
C TYR A 153 -2.42 -23.12 -0.33
N PRO A 154 -3.22 -23.45 0.70
CA PRO A 154 -3.00 -24.48 1.71
C PRO A 154 -3.38 -25.90 1.27
N TYR A 155 -4.10 -26.01 0.15
CA TYR A 155 -4.46 -27.23 -0.58
C TYR A 155 -4.66 -26.86 -2.05
N ASN A 156 -4.97 -27.81 -2.93
CA ASN A 156 -5.22 -27.51 -4.35
C ASN A 156 -6.55 -26.75 -4.53
N HIS A 157 -6.49 -25.53 -5.08
CA HIS A 157 -7.67 -24.67 -5.29
C HIS A 157 -7.45 -23.63 -6.40
N CYS A 158 -8.54 -23.05 -6.90
CA CYS A 158 -8.54 -21.82 -7.71
C CYS A 158 -8.33 -20.58 -6.83
N LEU A 159 -7.98 -19.44 -7.44
CA LEU A 159 -8.03 -18.14 -6.74
C LEU A 159 -9.47 -17.81 -6.34
N LYS A 160 -9.70 -17.45 -5.08
CA LYS A 160 -11.03 -17.10 -4.57
C LYS A 160 -11.14 -15.63 -4.18
N ARG A 161 -12.25 -15.00 -4.56
CA ARG A 161 -12.66 -13.65 -4.11
C ARG A 161 -14.12 -13.65 -3.72
N LYS A 162 -14.48 -12.75 -2.81
CA LYS A 162 -15.85 -12.55 -2.36
C LYS A 162 -16.02 -11.10 -1.96
N LEU A 163 -16.32 -10.25 -2.95
CA LEU A 163 -16.41 -8.82 -2.72
C LEU A 163 -17.47 -8.52 -1.65
N ASN A 164 -17.18 -7.59 -0.74
CA ASN A 164 -17.98 -7.41 0.48
C ASN A 164 -19.21 -6.50 0.33
N GLY A 165 -19.44 -5.95 -0.86
CA GLY A 165 -20.59 -5.11 -1.18
C GLY A 165 -21.72 -5.89 -1.85
N PRO A 166 -22.93 -5.29 -1.94
CA PRO A 166 -24.06 -5.91 -2.62
C PRO A 166 -23.81 -6.07 -4.12
N GLY A 167 -24.25 -7.19 -4.71
CA GLY A 167 -24.22 -7.38 -6.17
C GLY A 167 -22.82 -7.34 -6.77
N SER A 168 -21.84 -7.97 -6.13
CA SER A 168 -20.43 -7.97 -6.56
C SER A 168 -19.82 -6.57 -6.63
N THR A 169 -20.22 -5.69 -5.72
CA THR A 169 -19.56 -4.39 -5.48
C THR A 169 -18.66 -4.48 -4.25
N ILE A 170 -17.95 -3.40 -3.95
CA ILE A 170 -17.08 -3.28 -2.77
C ILE A 170 -17.56 -2.09 -1.96
N ASN A 171 -17.66 -2.26 -0.63
CA ASN A 171 -18.01 -1.14 0.25
C ASN A 171 -16.92 -0.06 0.24
N SER A 172 -17.33 1.19 0.45
CA SER A 172 -16.43 2.34 0.36
C SER A 172 -15.26 2.28 1.34
N TRP A 173 -14.13 2.85 0.91
CA TRP A 173 -12.88 2.89 1.68
C TRP A 173 -12.56 4.30 2.20
N TYR A 174 -11.35 4.45 2.74
CA TYR A 174 -10.83 5.71 3.23
C TYR A 174 -10.30 6.56 2.06
N PRO A 175 -10.77 7.81 1.91
CA PRO A 175 -10.35 8.66 0.81
C PRO A 175 -8.93 9.24 1.02
N PRO A 176 -8.28 9.80 -0.01
CA PRO A 176 -6.90 10.27 0.07
C PRO A 176 -6.70 11.42 1.09
N GLU A 177 -7.75 12.19 1.37
CA GLU A 177 -7.81 13.19 2.43
C GLU A 177 -7.62 12.57 3.82
N VAL A 178 -8.19 11.38 4.06
CA VAL A 178 -7.97 10.65 5.31
C VAL A 178 -6.53 10.18 5.41
N ILE A 179 -5.93 9.68 4.33
CA ILE A 179 -4.52 9.25 4.32
C ILE A 179 -3.59 10.43 4.60
N THR A 180 -3.89 11.58 3.98
CA THR A 180 -3.21 12.84 4.25
C THR A 180 -3.32 13.26 5.73
N SER A 181 -4.54 13.23 6.29
CA SER A 181 -4.77 13.56 7.70
C SER A 181 -4.05 12.59 8.65
N MET A 182 -4.07 11.31 8.32
CA MET A 182 -3.40 10.25 9.08
C MET A 182 -1.90 10.50 9.16
N MET A 183 -1.24 10.72 8.02
CA MET A 183 0.20 11.00 8.00
C MET A 183 0.57 12.25 8.82
N GLN A 184 -0.25 13.30 8.75
CA GLN A 184 0.00 14.56 9.48
C GLN A 184 -0.30 14.48 10.99
N THR A 185 -1.26 13.66 11.40
CA THR A 185 -1.69 13.55 12.80
C THR A 185 -1.01 12.43 13.58
N SER A 186 -0.36 11.49 12.88
CA SER A 186 0.48 10.47 13.50
C SER A 186 1.78 11.05 14.04
N ARG A 187 1.97 10.93 15.36
CA ARG A 187 3.10 11.52 16.09
C ARG A 187 4.38 10.68 16.01
N ASN A 188 4.21 9.38 15.80
CA ASN A 188 5.28 8.39 15.75
C ASN A 188 4.87 7.19 14.89
N TYR A 189 5.82 6.29 14.64
CA TYR A 189 5.63 5.07 13.86
C TYR A 189 4.46 4.22 14.34
N GLU A 190 4.33 3.98 15.65
CA GLU A 190 3.25 3.15 16.20
C GLU A 190 1.86 3.73 15.88
N SER A 191 1.70 5.05 16.01
CA SER A 191 0.43 5.72 15.69
C SER A 191 0.09 5.67 14.19
N LEU A 192 1.08 5.80 13.31
CA LEU A 192 0.90 5.62 11.86
C LEU A 192 0.55 4.18 11.53
N ARG A 193 1.34 3.22 12.03
CA ARG A 193 1.17 1.79 11.77
C ARG A 193 -0.22 1.33 12.20
N ASN A 194 -0.64 1.63 13.43
CA ASN A 194 -1.98 1.32 13.92
C ASN A 194 -3.06 1.92 13.01
N SER A 195 -2.90 3.20 12.65
CA SER A 195 -3.86 3.87 11.78
C SER A 195 -3.97 3.18 10.43
N LEU A 196 -2.86 2.88 9.75
CA LEU A 196 -2.86 2.21 8.45
C LEU A 196 -3.45 0.81 8.53
N GLU A 197 -2.95 -0.02 9.46
CA GLU A 197 -3.30 -1.43 9.61
C GLU A 197 -4.80 -1.62 9.88
N TYR A 198 -5.41 -0.74 10.69
CA TYR A 198 -6.81 -0.83 11.10
C TYR A 198 -7.78 -0.16 10.13
N THR A 199 -7.28 0.65 9.20
CA THR A 199 -8.10 1.42 8.26
C THR A 199 -7.93 0.91 6.83
N LEU A 200 -7.20 1.62 5.97
CA LEU A 200 -7.08 1.32 4.55
C LEU A 200 -6.55 -0.10 4.29
N HIS A 201 -5.61 -0.58 5.11
CA HIS A 201 -5.15 -1.97 5.02
C HIS A 201 -6.29 -2.96 5.20
N GLY A 202 -6.95 -2.93 6.37
CA GLY A 202 -8.06 -3.81 6.66
C GLY A 202 -9.23 -3.65 5.68
N ALA A 203 -9.51 -2.43 5.23
CA ALA A 203 -10.61 -2.14 4.31
C ALA A 203 -10.42 -2.77 2.93
N VAL A 204 -9.20 -2.77 2.37
CA VAL A 204 -8.91 -3.43 1.10
C VAL A 204 -8.96 -4.94 1.23
N HIS A 205 -8.34 -5.50 2.27
CA HIS A 205 -8.42 -6.94 2.55
C HIS A 205 -9.88 -7.41 2.67
N LEU A 206 -10.68 -6.71 3.49
CA LEU A 206 -12.11 -6.97 3.65
C LEU A 206 -12.89 -6.74 2.37
N GLY A 207 -12.50 -5.76 1.55
CA GLY A 207 -13.15 -5.40 0.30
C GLY A 207 -13.11 -6.52 -0.73
N LEU A 208 -11.96 -7.17 -0.88
CA LEU A 208 -11.77 -8.25 -1.86
C LEU A 208 -12.34 -9.61 -1.38
N GLY A 209 -12.37 -9.85 -0.07
CA GLY A 209 -12.80 -11.13 0.50
C GLY A 209 -11.97 -12.32 0.00
N GLY A 210 -12.52 -13.53 0.07
CA GLY A 210 -11.84 -14.75 -0.38
C GLY A 210 -10.45 -14.93 0.23
N GLU A 211 -9.42 -15.13 -0.59
CA GLU A 211 -8.02 -15.26 -0.13
C GLU A 211 -7.57 -14.00 0.62
N MET A 212 -7.99 -12.81 0.21
CA MET A 212 -7.56 -11.53 0.79
C MET A 212 -8.01 -11.31 2.23
N ILE A 213 -8.97 -12.06 2.77
CA ILE A 213 -9.33 -11.98 4.21
C ILE A 213 -8.71 -13.09 5.04
N SER A 214 -7.85 -13.92 4.44
CA SER A 214 -7.19 -15.05 5.09
C SER A 214 -5.72 -14.78 5.37
N LYS A 215 -5.05 -15.71 6.05
CA LYS A 215 -3.60 -15.64 6.24
C LYS A 215 -2.84 -16.01 4.95
N GLU A 216 -3.55 -16.60 4.00
CA GLU A 216 -3.08 -17.03 2.70
C GLU A 216 -3.22 -15.92 1.64
N SER A 217 -3.56 -14.68 2.05
CA SER A 217 -3.76 -13.53 1.17
C SER A 217 -2.68 -13.29 0.10
N PRO A 218 -1.38 -13.63 0.29
CA PRO A 218 -0.40 -13.55 -0.80
C PRO A 218 -0.68 -14.46 -2.02
N ASN A 219 -1.62 -15.42 -1.93
CA ASN A 219 -2.11 -16.17 -3.09
C ASN A 219 -2.73 -15.24 -4.17
N ASP A 220 -3.32 -14.11 -3.76
CA ASP A 220 -3.85 -13.10 -4.66
C ASP A 220 -2.79 -12.04 -4.98
N PHE A 221 -2.51 -11.78 -6.26
CA PHE A 221 -1.53 -10.74 -6.64
C PHE A 221 -1.96 -9.34 -6.16
N ALA A 222 -3.26 -9.12 -5.90
CA ALA A 222 -3.75 -7.89 -5.28
C ALA A 222 -3.09 -7.60 -3.92
N PHE A 223 -2.64 -8.62 -3.19
CA PHE A 223 -1.86 -8.47 -1.96
C PHE A 223 -0.61 -7.62 -2.18
N TYR A 224 0.19 -7.95 -3.21
CA TYR A 224 1.44 -7.27 -3.49
C TYR A 224 1.22 -5.83 -3.96
N LEU A 225 0.17 -5.61 -4.78
CA LEU A 225 -0.23 -4.26 -5.21
C LEU A 225 -0.64 -3.39 -4.02
N HIS A 226 -1.43 -3.98 -3.11
CA HIS A 226 -1.91 -3.31 -1.91
C HIS A 226 -0.78 -3.01 -0.92
N HIS A 227 0.06 -3.98 -0.59
CA HIS A 227 1.17 -3.80 0.34
C HIS A 227 2.29 -2.93 -0.23
N SER A 228 2.48 -2.88 -1.55
CA SER A 228 3.34 -1.86 -2.15
C SER A 228 2.79 -0.44 -1.94
N ASN A 229 1.48 -0.25 -1.85
CA ASN A 229 0.92 1.06 -1.51
C ASN A 229 1.04 1.37 -0.01
N MET A 230 0.86 0.38 0.88
CA MET A 230 1.12 0.56 2.32
C MET A 230 2.57 0.98 2.56
N ASP A 231 3.49 0.34 1.85
CA ASP A 231 4.91 0.68 1.85
C ASP A 231 5.19 2.09 1.31
N ARG A 232 4.53 2.48 0.21
CA ARG A 232 4.59 3.85 -0.34
C ARG A 232 4.14 4.90 0.67
N ILE A 233 3.00 4.70 1.34
CA ILE A 233 2.47 5.65 2.34
C ILE A 233 3.43 5.75 3.53
N TRP A 234 3.99 4.62 3.98
CA TRP A 234 5.01 4.65 5.03
C TRP A 234 6.26 5.40 4.57
N TRP A 235 6.75 5.16 3.35
CA TRP A 235 7.91 5.87 2.80
C TRP A 235 7.64 7.37 2.65
N LYS A 236 6.43 7.78 2.26
CA LYS A 236 6.00 9.20 2.30
C LYS A 236 6.14 9.77 3.70
N TRP A 237 5.56 9.11 4.71
CA TRP A 237 5.62 9.57 6.09
C TRP A 237 7.05 9.64 6.63
N GLN A 238 7.90 8.66 6.31
CA GLN A 238 9.33 8.69 6.64
C GLN A 238 10.03 9.92 6.04
N ASN A 239 9.62 10.35 4.85
CA ASN A 239 10.18 11.51 4.17
C ASN A 239 9.43 12.83 4.42
N MET A 240 8.43 12.86 5.31
CA MET A 240 7.76 14.10 5.71
C MET A 240 8.57 14.93 6.71
N ASP A 241 9.29 14.27 7.60
CA ASP A 241 10.05 14.88 8.69
C ASP A 241 11.29 14.02 8.94
N PRO A 242 12.51 14.58 9.00
CA PRO A 242 13.73 13.80 9.26
C PRO A 242 13.67 12.89 10.48
N LYS A 243 12.89 13.26 11.52
CA LYS A 243 12.74 12.41 12.70
C LYS A 243 12.02 11.09 12.41
N ASN A 244 11.20 11.04 11.36
CA ASN A 244 10.38 9.88 11.00
C ASN A 244 11.19 8.80 10.27
N LEU A 245 12.32 9.17 9.64
CA LEU A 245 13.07 8.27 8.75
C LEU A 245 13.44 6.95 9.43
N MET A 246 13.91 7.02 10.68
CA MET A 246 14.29 5.87 11.50
C MET A 246 13.37 5.67 12.71
N ASP A 247 12.22 6.37 12.76
CA ASP A 247 11.26 6.16 13.84
C ASP A 247 10.64 4.77 13.70
N TYR A 248 10.80 3.98 14.75
CA TYR A 248 10.32 2.61 14.83
C TYR A 248 10.12 2.23 16.30
N GLY A 249 9.03 1.52 16.56
CA GLY A 249 8.72 1.05 17.90
C GLY A 249 7.27 0.61 18.01
N GLY A 250 6.76 0.63 19.23
CA GLY A 250 5.43 0.15 19.58
C GLY A 250 5.43 -1.30 20.03
N SER A 251 4.26 -1.76 20.46
CA SER A 251 4.11 -3.09 21.06
C SER A 251 4.34 -4.18 20.02
N ASN A 252 5.14 -5.19 20.36
CA ASN A 252 5.19 -6.45 19.61
C ASN A 252 4.09 -7.40 20.14
N PRO A 253 3.58 -8.34 19.32
CA PRO A 253 2.54 -9.25 19.78
C PRO A 253 3.00 -10.14 20.95
N ALA A 254 2.10 -10.34 21.92
CA ALA A 254 2.16 -11.32 23.01
C ALA A 254 3.51 -11.43 23.78
N GLY A 255 3.78 -10.46 24.66
CA GLY A 255 4.83 -10.57 25.68
C GLY A 255 6.26 -10.33 25.19
N GLN A 256 6.41 -9.88 23.95
CA GLN A 256 7.70 -9.45 23.41
C GLN A 256 8.04 -8.02 23.85
N PRO A 257 9.34 -7.68 23.98
CA PRO A 257 9.77 -6.30 24.13
C PRO A 257 9.21 -5.43 23.00
N ASN A 258 9.08 -4.12 23.27
CA ASN A 258 8.75 -3.14 22.22
C ASN A 258 9.72 -3.27 21.04
N GLY A 259 9.21 -2.99 19.84
CA GLY A 259 10.00 -3.07 18.61
C GLY A 259 11.28 -2.24 18.69
N SER A 260 12.38 -2.85 18.26
CA SER A 260 13.70 -2.23 18.15
C SER A 260 14.20 -2.32 16.71
N LEU A 261 14.94 -1.30 16.26
CA LEU A 261 15.62 -1.34 14.96
C LEU A 261 16.62 -2.50 14.86
N ASN A 262 17.11 -3.01 15.99
CA ASN A 262 18.02 -4.14 16.03
C ASN A 262 17.32 -5.50 15.96
N ASP A 263 15.99 -5.55 16.02
CA ASP A 263 15.26 -6.81 16.00
C ASP A 263 15.45 -7.52 14.66
N MET A 264 15.66 -8.83 14.72
CA MET A 264 15.75 -9.68 13.54
C MET A 264 14.36 -10.00 13.00
N MET A 265 14.16 -9.76 11.70
CA MET A 265 12.96 -10.18 11.00
C MET A 265 13.05 -11.67 10.66
N ARG A 266 12.40 -12.49 11.49
CA ARG A 266 12.13 -13.91 11.23
C ARG A 266 11.66 -14.14 9.78
N GLY A 267 12.39 -14.98 9.07
CA GLY A 267 12.10 -15.34 7.68
C GLY A 267 12.94 -14.58 6.64
N PHE A 268 13.65 -13.51 7.02
CA PHE A 268 14.46 -12.71 6.10
C PHE A 268 15.93 -12.57 6.49
N ASP A 269 16.32 -12.93 7.71
CA ASP A 269 17.70 -12.76 8.22
C ASP A 269 18.23 -11.31 8.07
N ARG A 270 17.34 -10.34 8.33
CA ARG A 270 17.63 -8.91 8.28
C ARG A 270 17.16 -8.25 9.56
N ARG A 271 17.84 -7.19 10.00
CA ARG A 271 17.33 -6.34 11.07
C ARG A 271 16.26 -5.40 10.52
N VAL A 272 15.38 -4.92 11.40
CA VAL A 272 14.41 -3.88 11.02
C VAL A 272 15.12 -2.63 10.50
N GLY A 273 16.21 -2.21 11.16
CA GLY A 273 17.02 -1.07 10.75
C GLY A 273 17.52 -1.14 9.31
N ASP A 274 17.78 -2.35 8.80
CA ASP A 274 18.32 -2.59 7.47
C ASP A 274 17.33 -2.27 6.34
N VAL A 275 16.04 -2.13 6.68
CA VAL A 275 14.95 -1.98 5.70
C VAL A 275 14.16 -0.68 5.88
N MET A 276 14.60 0.17 6.81
CA MET A 276 13.99 1.47 7.03
C MET A 276 14.19 2.43 5.85
N ARG A 277 15.31 2.32 5.13
CA ARG A 277 15.69 3.29 4.10
C ARG A 277 15.52 2.70 2.70
N VAL A 278 14.57 3.26 1.95
CA VAL A 278 14.40 2.95 0.52
C VAL A 278 15.53 3.62 -0.28
N GLY A 279 16.07 2.92 -1.26
CA GLY A 279 17.22 3.34 -2.07
C GLY A 279 18.59 2.97 -1.51
N TYR A 280 18.63 2.21 -0.41
CA TYR A 280 19.85 1.74 0.24
C TYR A 280 19.80 0.24 0.50
N GLY A 281 20.97 -0.40 0.63
CA GLY A 281 21.08 -1.83 0.88
C GLY A 281 20.28 -2.65 -0.12
N GLU A 282 19.42 -3.54 0.37
CA GLU A 282 18.56 -4.37 -0.48
C GLU A 282 17.30 -3.66 -0.97
N MET A 283 16.98 -2.49 -0.41
CA MET A 283 15.79 -1.71 -0.71
C MET A 283 15.96 -0.87 -1.99
N CYS A 284 16.55 -1.45 -3.03
CA CYS A 284 16.84 -0.79 -4.32
C CYS A 284 15.61 -0.58 -5.21
N TYR A 285 14.65 0.17 -4.68
CA TYR A 285 13.47 0.64 -5.40
C TYR A 285 13.12 2.06 -4.98
N THR A 286 12.11 2.66 -5.61
CA THR A 286 11.57 3.98 -5.28
C THR A 286 10.13 4.12 -5.78
N TYR A 287 9.45 5.16 -5.33
CA TYR A 287 8.11 5.55 -5.77
C TYR A 287 8.17 6.91 -6.49
N PRO A 288 7.61 7.04 -7.71
CA PRO A 288 7.68 8.29 -8.49
C PRO A 288 7.15 9.54 -7.79
N ASP A 289 6.24 9.37 -6.84
CA ASP A 289 5.53 10.45 -6.16
C ASP A 289 6.01 10.70 -4.73
N VAL A 290 7.14 10.11 -4.34
CA VAL A 290 7.81 10.36 -3.06
C VAL A 290 9.14 11.06 -3.31
N VAL A 291 9.33 12.21 -2.68
CA VAL A 291 10.57 12.99 -2.79
C VAL A 291 11.48 12.65 -1.62
N PRO A 292 12.67 12.04 -1.81
CA PRO A 292 13.57 11.72 -0.71
C PRO A 292 14.02 12.96 0.07
N LEU A 293 14.18 12.85 1.40
CA LEU A 293 14.58 13.95 2.28
C LEU A 293 15.89 14.62 1.87
N GLU A 294 16.85 13.86 1.35
CA GLU A 294 18.13 14.38 0.87
C GLU A 294 17.91 15.37 -0.29
N ARG A 295 16.95 15.07 -1.17
CA ARG A 295 16.57 15.96 -2.28
C ARG A 295 15.78 17.16 -1.80
N ILE A 296 14.89 16.98 -0.80
CA ILE A 296 14.12 18.08 -0.20
C ILE A 296 15.05 19.14 0.38
N ARG A 297 16.07 18.75 1.15
CA ARG A 297 17.06 19.69 1.71
C ARG A 297 17.75 20.49 0.61
N SER A 298 18.19 19.83 -0.47
CA SER A 298 18.84 20.50 -1.59
C SER A 298 17.95 21.51 -2.32
N LEU A 299 16.63 21.25 -2.44
CA LEU A 299 15.66 22.16 -3.07
C LEU A 299 15.45 23.45 -2.26
N PHE A 300 15.68 23.42 -0.95
CA PHE A 300 15.53 24.58 -0.06
C PHE A 300 16.84 25.33 0.18
N ASP A 301 17.99 24.66 0.11
CA ASP A 301 19.31 25.31 0.22
C ASP A 301 19.63 26.18 -1.01
N THR A 302 19.13 25.85 -2.21
CA THR A 302 19.36 26.65 -3.42
C THR A 302 18.57 27.97 -3.47
N LYS A 303 17.80 28.33 -2.44
CA LYS A 303 17.11 29.64 -2.37
C LYS A 303 18.05 30.81 -2.04
N ASN A 304 19.33 30.55 -1.74
CA ASN A 304 20.34 31.59 -1.50
C ASN A 304 21.27 31.89 -2.69
N ASP A 305 21.20 31.12 -3.78
CA ASP A 305 21.95 31.44 -4.99
C ASP A 305 21.06 32.14 -6.02
N THR A 306 21.58 33.27 -6.49
CA THR A 306 20.95 34.20 -7.42
C THR A 306 20.46 33.47 -8.67
N ILE A 307 19.19 33.67 -9.00
CA ILE A 307 18.50 33.10 -10.17
C ILE A 307 19.26 33.51 -11.45
N SER A 308 20.08 32.60 -11.98
CA SER A 308 20.47 32.63 -13.38
C SER A 308 19.30 32.05 -14.19
N SER A 309 18.63 32.94 -14.93
CA SER A 309 17.60 32.63 -15.92
C SER A 309 18.12 31.61 -16.93
N GLY A 310 17.60 30.37 -16.90
CA GLY A 310 17.97 29.39 -17.93
C GLY A 310 17.53 27.94 -17.71
N SER A 311 17.08 27.55 -16.52
CA SER A 311 16.44 26.23 -16.33
C SER A 311 15.14 26.40 -15.59
N SER A 312 14.04 26.33 -16.35
CA SER A 312 12.71 26.07 -15.82
C SER A 312 12.72 24.69 -15.14
N VAL A 313 13.15 24.64 -13.88
CA VAL A 313 12.73 23.58 -12.97
C VAL A 313 11.23 23.73 -12.90
N GLN A 314 10.51 22.97 -13.74
CA GLN A 314 9.06 22.93 -13.70
C GLN A 314 8.68 22.71 -12.24
N LYS A 315 8.00 23.70 -11.65
CA LYS A 315 7.07 23.51 -10.54
C LYS A 315 6.05 22.46 -10.96
N ARG A 316 6.44 21.18 -11.02
CA ARG A 316 5.51 20.05 -10.98
C ARG A 316 5.14 19.90 -9.51
N THR A 317 4.38 20.85 -9.01
CA THR A 317 3.94 20.83 -7.64
C THR A 317 2.85 19.78 -7.53
N TYR A 318 3.25 18.61 -7.02
CA TYR A 318 2.37 17.49 -6.74
C TYR A 318 1.16 18.00 -5.95
N GLY A 319 -0.01 18.01 -6.58
CA GLY A 319 -1.27 18.28 -5.92
C GLY A 319 -1.46 19.68 -5.34
N GLU A 320 -0.66 20.71 -5.69
CA GLU A 320 -0.80 22.07 -5.12
C GLU A 320 -2.24 22.59 -5.20
N GLU A 321 -2.90 22.39 -6.34
CA GLU A 321 -4.31 22.77 -6.53
C GLU A 321 -5.26 22.02 -5.58
N ASN A 322 -5.04 20.72 -5.40
CA ASN A 322 -5.85 19.89 -4.49
C ASN A 322 -5.57 20.21 -3.01
N VAL A 323 -4.33 20.61 -2.71
CA VAL A 323 -3.91 21.08 -1.38
C VAL A 323 -4.52 22.44 -1.06
N GLU A 324 -4.61 23.35 -2.04
CA GLU A 324 -5.29 24.65 -1.87
C GLU A 324 -6.78 24.49 -1.52
N LYS A 325 -7.47 23.51 -2.12
CA LYS A 325 -8.86 23.19 -1.73
C LYS A 325 -8.99 22.77 -0.27
N LEU A 326 -7.96 22.16 0.33
CA LEU A 326 -7.98 21.87 1.77
C LEU A 326 -7.75 23.13 2.62
N ARG A 327 -7.00 24.12 2.11
CA ARG A 327 -6.72 25.38 2.83
C ARG A 327 -7.95 26.26 3.00
N SER A 328 -9.02 26.03 2.24
CA SER A 328 -10.30 26.74 2.41
C SER A 328 -11.12 26.24 3.61
N LEU A 329 -10.71 25.17 4.28
CA LEU A 329 -11.34 24.71 5.52
C LEU A 329 -11.13 25.72 6.66
N ASN A 330 -12.05 25.73 7.63
CA ASN A 330 -11.91 26.58 8.80
C ASN A 330 -10.69 26.20 9.66
N ILE A 331 -10.20 27.14 10.48
CA ILE A 331 -8.95 26.94 11.24
C ILE A 331 -9.00 25.78 12.24
N GLU A 332 -10.17 25.47 12.78
CA GLU A 332 -10.36 24.35 13.72
C GLU A 332 -10.26 23.00 13.00
N ALA A 333 -10.93 22.88 11.85
CA ALA A 333 -10.82 21.73 10.95
C ALA A 333 -9.39 21.54 10.46
N LEU A 334 -8.71 22.62 10.05
CA LEU A 334 -7.29 22.56 9.68
C LEU A 334 -6.41 22.08 10.84
N ARG A 335 -6.60 22.61 12.05
CA ARG A 335 -5.81 22.21 13.23
C ARG A 335 -6.01 20.73 13.60
N SER A 336 -7.22 20.23 13.44
CA SER A 336 -7.58 18.84 13.78
C SER A 336 -7.19 17.85 12.69
N ILE A 337 -7.49 18.16 11.43
CA ILE A 337 -7.43 17.23 10.31
C ILE A 337 -6.11 17.37 9.55
N PHE A 338 -5.65 18.61 9.32
CA PHE A 338 -4.47 18.90 8.47
C PHE A 338 -3.51 19.89 9.15
N PRO A 339 -2.97 19.56 10.34
CA PRO A 339 -2.20 20.51 11.13
C PRO A 339 -0.97 21.05 10.39
N LYS A 340 -0.42 20.31 9.41
CA LYS A 340 0.74 20.78 8.62
C LYS A 340 0.38 21.88 7.62
N LEU A 341 -0.90 22.02 7.23
CA LEU A 341 -1.35 23.15 6.41
C LEU A 341 -1.27 24.49 7.13
N LEU A 342 -1.26 24.49 8.47
CA LEU A 342 -1.09 25.70 9.29
C LEU A 342 0.38 26.11 9.45
N THR A 343 1.31 25.30 8.95
CA THR A 343 2.75 25.58 9.04
C THR A 343 3.27 26.13 7.72
N ASN A 344 4.38 26.89 7.79
CA ASN A 344 5.11 27.33 6.59
C ASN A 344 5.98 26.21 5.98
N GLU A 345 5.96 25.00 6.55
CA GLU A 345 6.70 23.85 6.02
C GLU A 345 6.06 23.37 4.70
N THR A 346 6.88 23.24 3.66
CA THR A 346 6.42 22.83 2.32
C THR A 346 7.11 21.53 1.93
N ASN A 347 6.81 20.44 2.64
CA ASN A 347 7.26 19.12 2.23
C ASN A 347 6.18 18.44 1.37
N PRO A 348 6.44 18.12 0.09
CA PRO A 348 5.44 17.53 -0.80
C PRO A 348 4.95 16.15 -0.33
N ASN A 349 5.73 15.43 0.48
CA ASN A 349 5.33 14.14 1.03
C ASN A 349 4.25 14.27 2.13
N MET A 350 3.94 15.48 2.60
CA MET A 350 2.90 15.71 3.60
C MET A 350 1.47 15.45 3.11
N PHE A 351 1.32 15.21 1.80
CA PHE A 351 0.04 15.06 1.14
C PHE A 351 0.02 13.79 0.30
N ASP A 352 -1.06 13.03 0.46
CA ASP A 352 -1.41 11.93 -0.43
C ASP A 352 -2.56 12.38 -1.33
N LEU A 353 -2.34 13.47 -2.06
CA LEU A 353 -3.30 14.05 -3.00
C LEU A 353 -2.61 14.19 -4.37
N PRO A 354 -2.45 13.10 -5.14
CA PRO A 354 -1.94 13.22 -6.49
C PRO A 354 -2.77 14.21 -7.36
N PRO A 355 -2.24 14.68 -8.49
CA PRO A 355 -3.02 15.51 -9.42
C PRO A 355 -4.21 14.70 -9.96
N ALA A 356 -5.41 15.28 -9.96
CA ALA A 356 -6.61 14.66 -10.54
C ALA A 356 -6.46 14.36 -12.05
N ASN A 357 -5.57 15.10 -12.72
CA ASN A 357 -5.30 15.06 -14.16
C ASN A 357 -4.08 14.21 -14.56
N SER A 358 -3.77 13.09 -13.90
CA SER A 358 -2.90 12.11 -14.56
C SER A 358 -3.69 11.54 -15.75
N ALA A 359 -3.14 11.61 -16.96
CA ALA A 359 -3.83 11.41 -18.25
C ALA A 359 -4.60 10.07 -18.41
N LEU A 360 -4.51 9.18 -17.44
CA LEU A 360 -5.17 7.88 -17.37
C LEU A 360 -6.53 7.91 -16.66
N SER A 361 -6.85 8.94 -15.87
CA SER A 361 -8.20 9.10 -15.29
C SER A 361 -9.28 9.28 -16.37
N ARG A 362 -8.92 9.84 -17.52
CA ARG A 362 -9.82 9.98 -18.68
C ARG A 362 -9.96 8.70 -19.52
N ALA A 363 -8.97 7.80 -19.47
CA ALA A 363 -9.00 6.57 -20.26
C ALA A 363 -10.00 5.53 -19.73
N ALA A 364 -10.26 5.55 -18.41
CA ALA A 364 -11.29 4.70 -17.79
C ALA A 364 -12.70 4.97 -18.36
N CYS A 365 -12.98 6.22 -18.77
CA CYS A 365 -14.25 6.61 -19.39
C CYS A 365 -14.40 6.17 -20.85
N ILE A 366 -13.32 5.79 -21.54
CA ILE A 366 -13.37 5.43 -22.97
C ILE A 366 -13.78 3.96 -23.17
N SER A 367 -13.70 3.13 -22.12
CA SER A 367 -14.03 1.70 -22.21
C SER A 367 -15.54 1.38 -22.11
N SER A 368 -16.39 2.36 -21.77
CA SER A 368 -17.82 2.14 -21.52
C SER A 368 -18.75 2.49 -22.70
N ASN A 369 -18.27 2.95 -23.86
CA ASN A 369 -19.13 3.42 -24.96
C ASN A 369 -20.23 4.42 -24.53
N SER A 370 -20.05 5.12 -23.41
CA SER A 370 -20.92 6.20 -22.98
C SER A 370 -20.35 7.51 -23.52
N GLU A 371 -20.98 8.07 -24.56
CA GLU A 371 -20.64 9.38 -25.14
C GLU A 371 -20.94 10.57 -24.22
N ASP A 372 -21.32 10.34 -22.96
CA ASP A 372 -21.64 11.39 -22.01
C ASP A 372 -20.64 11.40 -20.84
N CYS A 373 -19.61 12.22 -20.99
CA CYS A 373 -18.69 12.60 -19.90
C CYS A 373 -18.97 14.04 -19.43
N SER A 374 -20.13 14.59 -19.81
CA SER A 374 -20.74 15.72 -19.13
C SER A 374 -21.60 15.12 -18.02
N ASP A 375 -21.30 15.44 -16.77
CA ASP A 375 -22.28 15.25 -15.71
C ASP A 375 -23.50 16.15 -16.02
N GLU A 376 -24.51 15.59 -16.68
CA GLU A 376 -25.84 16.21 -16.89
C GLU A 376 -26.66 16.31 -15.59
N ASP A 377 -26.03 16.10 -14.43
CA ASP A 377 -26.58 16.55 -13.15
C ASP A 377 -25.62 17.57 -12.54
N GLY A 378 -25.97 18.86 -12.67
CA GLY A 378 -25.33 20.00 -12.03
C GLY A 378 -25.42 20.00 -10.49
N ASN A 379 -25.33 18.84 -9.85
CA ASN A 379 -25.34 18.67 -8.42
C ASN A 379 -23.92 18.81 -7.86
N THR A 380 -23.54 20.05 -7.54
CA THR A 380 -22.24 20.42 -6.95
C THR A 380 -22.02 19.90 -5.52
N ASN A 381 -22.89 19.02 -5.00
CA ASN A 381 -22.91 18.55 -3.60
C ASN A 381 -22.62 17.05 -3.45
N LYS A 382 -21.71 16.48 -4.24
CA LYS A 382 -21.31 15.07 -4.10
C LYS A 382 -20.53 14.89 -2.79
N LYS A 383 -21.13 14.22 -1.81
CA LYS A 383 -20.51 13.90 -0.51
C LYS A 383 -19.68 12.64 -0.62
N MET A 384 -18.56 12.61 0.08
CA MET A 384 -17.76 11.38 0.24
C MET A 384 -18.56 10.33 1.02
N PRO A 385 -18.67 9.08 0.53
CA PRO A 385 -19.24 8.01 1.33
C PRO A 385 -18.40 7.74 2.58
N LEU A 386 -19.04 7.24 3.63
CA LEU A 386 -18.34 6.84 4.85
C LEU A 386 -17.61 5.50 4.63
N PRO A 387 -16.39 5.34 5.18
CA PRO A 387 -15.65 4.09 5.06
C PRO A 387 -16.38 2.96 5.79
N PHE A 388 -16.27 1.75 5.24
CA PHE A 388 -16.80 0.54 5.86
C PHE A 388 -16.00 0.15 7.12
N PRO A 389 -16.66 -0.22 8.24
CA PRO A 389 -15.96 -0.57 9.47
C PRO A 389 -15.22 -1.90 9.40
N PRO A 390 -14.12 -2.07 10.15
CA PRO A 390 -13.49 -3.38 10.36
C PRO A 390 -14.48 -4.40 10.94
N THR A 391 -14.37 -5.66 10.51
CA THR A 391 -15.23 -6.75 11.00
C THR A 391 -14.67 -7.38 12.27
N GLU A 392 -15.54 -7.97 13.11
CA GLU A 392 -15.11 -8.73 14.30
C GLU A 392 -14.17 -9.89 13.92
N MET A 393 -14.37 -10.51 12.75
CA MET A 393 -13.50 -11.56 12.23
C MET A 393 -12.08 -11.02 11.97
N PHE A 394 -11.95 -9.86 11.34
CA PHE A 394 -10.66 -9.21 11.11
C PHE A 394 -9.95 -8.88 12.41
N ILE A 395 -10.66 -8.24 13.35
CA ILE A 395 -10.13 -7.87 14.68
C ILE A 395 -9.61 -9.10 15.42
N LYS A 396 -10.41 -10.18 15.44
CA LYS A 396 -10.05 -11.43 16.11
C LYS A 396 -8.87 -12.14 15.44
N MET A 397 -8.84 -12.20 14.11
CA MET A 397 -7.76 -12.85 13.35
C MET A 397 -6.40 -12.21 13.65
N HIS A 398 -6.37 -10.88 13.72
CA HIS A 398 -5.16 -10.08 13.94
C HIS A 398 -4.84 -9.89 15.43
N LYS A 399 -5.65 -10.47 16.34
CA LYS A 399 -5.52 -10.33 17.81
C LYS A 399 -5.45 -8.87 18.28
N LEU A 400 -6.24 -8.01 17.64
CA LEU A 400 -6.25 -6.58 17.91
C LEU A 400 -7.15 -6.26 19.10
N ASP A 401 -6.83 -5.19 19.82
CA ASP A 401 -7.75 -4.62 20.80
C ASP A 401 -8.92 -3.95 20.07
N ARG A 402 -10.12 -4.48 20.33
CA ARG A 402 -11.34 -4.02 19.67
C ARG A 402 -11.63 -2.54 19.93
N SER A 403 -11.39 -2.05 21.15
CA SER A 403 -11.64 -0.65 21.48
C SER A 403 -10.72 0.24 20.66
N VAL A 404 -9.42 -0.08 20.63
CA VAL A 404 -8.41 0.68 19.88
C VAL A 404 -8.74 0.73 18.39
N VAL A 405 -9.14 -0.41 17.80
CA VAL A 405 -9.54 -0.47 16.38
C VAL A 405 -10.76 0.41 16.12
N MET A 406 -11.81 0.31 16.93
CA MET A 406 -13.04 1.06 16.73
C MET A 406 -12.87 2.56 17.00
N ASP A 407 -12.03 2.95 17.97
CA ASP A 407 -11.67 4.34 18.21
C ASP A 407 -10.89 4.93 17.02
N THR A 408 -10.00 4.14 16.43
CA THR A 408 -9.27 4.51 15.21
C THR A 408 -10.21 4.67 14.02
N PHE A 409 -11.13 3.72 13.82
CA PHE A 409 -12.18 3.80 12.80
C PHE A 409 -13.00 5.08 12.96
N GLU A 410 -13.50 5.34 14.17
CA GLU A 410 -14.34 6.50 14.45
C GLU A 410 -13.59 7.83 14.27
N LYS A 411 -12.30 7.88 14.66
CA LYS A 411 -11.43 9.05 14.41
C LYS A 411 -11.43 9.42 12.92
N TYR A 412 -11.20 8.46 12.03
CA TYR A 412 -11.09 8.76 10.60
C TYR A 412 -12.44 8.83 9.88
N ARG A 413 -13.48 8.16 10.40
CA ARG A 413 -14.86 8.38 9.97
C ARG A 413 -15.28 9.84 10.22
N LYS A 414 -14.93 10.41 11.38
CA LYS A 414 -15.18 11.82 11.72
C LYS A 414 -14.50 12.79 10.76
N VAL A 415 -13.30 12.47 10.26
CA VAL A 415 -12.64 13.31 9.24
C VAL A 415 -13.53 13.43 7.99
N VAL A 416 -14.08 12.32 7.48
CA VAL A 416 -14.96 12.34 6.31
C VAL A 416 -16.24 13.13 6.59
N VAL A 417 -16.83 12.98 7.78
CA VAL A 417 -18.01 13.73 8.21
C VAL A 417 -17.72 15.24 8.23
N GLN A 418 -16.62 15.65 8.87
CA GLN A 418 -16.24 17.06 8.98
C GLN A 418 -15.96 17.70 7.61
N LEU A 419 -15.33 16.96 6.70
CA LEU A 419 -15.10 17.43 5.33
C LEU A 419 -16.42 17.61 4.57
N ASN A 420 -17.33 16.65 4.66
CA ASN A 420 -18.66 16.74 4.05
C ASN A 420 -19.49 17.90 4.64
N GLU A 421 -19.41 18.13 5.95
CA GLU A 421 -20.08 19.25 6.64
C GLU A 421 -19.49 20.61 6.25
N ALA A 422 -18.18 20.66 5.97
CA ALA A 422 -17.51 21.84 5.45
C ALA A 422 -17.78 22.10 3.96
N GLY A 423 -18.58 21.25 3.29
CA GLY A 423 -18.84 21.35 1.86
C GLY A 423 -17.64 21.01 0.97
N TYR A 424 -16.63 20.33 1.52
CA TYR A 424 -15.47 19.90 0.75
C TYR A 424 -15.85 18.75 -0.19
N VAL A 425 -15.53 18.91 -1.47
CA VAL A 425 -15.71 17.88 -2.51
C VAL A 425 -14.35 17.31 -2.88
N SER A 426 -14.17 16.01 -2.64
CA SER A 426 -12.95 15.31 -3.03
C SER A 426 -12.79 15.33 -4.55
N PRO A 427 -11.57 15.58 -5.08
CA PRO A 427 -11.31 15.53 -6.51
C PRO A 427 -11.31 14.09 -7.08
N TYR A 428 -11.57 13.07 -6.24
CA TYR A 428 -11.62 11.65 -6.61
C TYR A 428 -13.04 11.08 -6.56
N LEU A 429 -14.07 11.93 -6.48
CA LEU A 429 -15.47 11.51 -6.42
C LEU A 429 -16.11 11.28 -7.76
#